data_AF-A0A3P1XUB4-F1
#
_entry.id   AF-A0A3P1XUB4-F1
#
_cell.length_a   1.000
_cell.length_b   1.000
_cell.length_c   1.000
_cell.angle_alpha   90.00
_cell.angle_beta   90.00
_cell.angle_gamma   90.00
#
_symmetry.space_group_name_H-M   'P 1'
#
loop_
_entity.id
_entity.type
_entity.pdbx_description
1 polymer ?
#
loop_
_entity_poly.entity_id
_entity_poly.type
_entity_poly.pdbx_seq_one_letter_code
_entity_poly.pdbx_strand_id
1 'polypeptide(L)'
;MPDQPKQLPAFVLRGLRRVGIFQPDLEINLHFELAQTIQDLGEAVSDGVLFTRLQYVAGMEKADAIRELKEAELEFEHAEAKAVALLQNERDYSHNRALSAAKADPEIKRLGAAVIFAEYRKQAAAAFSDSLRREVEVWRTVQANDRVADQMAAAGISGRP
;
A
#
# COMPACT_ATOMS: atom_id res chain seq x y z
N MET A 1 -15.90 -16.22 -26.97
CA MET A 1 -14.55 -16.76 -26.67
C MET A 1 -14.14 -16.21 -25.32
N PRO A 2 -13.62 -17.00 -24.38
CA PRO A 2 -13.12 -16.43 -23.14
C PRO A 2 -11.80 -15.73 -23.45
N ASP A 3 -11.77 -14.41 -23.24
CA ASP A 3 -10.54 -13.62 -23.34
C ASP A 3 -9.53 -14.20 -22.36
N GLN A 4 -8.42 -14.73 -22.87
CA GLN A 4 -7.27 -15.07 -22.04
C GLN A 4 -6.87 -13.80 -21.28
N PRO A 5 -6.58 -13.86 -19.97
CA PRO A 5 -6.02 -12.71 -19.27
C PRO A 5 -4.75 -12.32 -20.03
N LYS A 6 -4.72 -11.11 -20.60
CA LYS A 6 -3.57 -10.58 -21.34
C LYS A 6 -2.35 -10.76 -20.45
N GLN A 7 -1.49 -11.72 -20.78
CA GLN A 7 -0.30 -11.98 -20.00
C GLN A 7 0.54 -10.71 -19.98
N LEU A 8 0.93 -10.28 -18.78
CA LEU A 8 1.81 -9.13 -18.62
C LEU A 8 3.11 -9.37 -19.39
N PRO A 9 3.67 -8.34 -20.06
CA PRO A 9 4.97 -8.45 -20.70
C PRO A 9 6.04 -8.93 -19.71
N ALA A 10 7.02 -9.70 -20.20
CA ALA A 10 8.07 -10.26 -19.35
C ALA A 10 8.86 -9.20 -18.57
N PHE A 11 9.07 -8.01 -19.16
CA PHE A 11 9.75 -6.91 -18.47
C PHE A 11 8.93 -6.33 -17.31
N VAL A 12 7.59 -6.28 -17.46
CA VAL A 12 6.68 -5.85 -16.39
C VAL A 12 6.72 -6.83 -15.22
N LEU A 13 6.68 -8.13 -15.51
CA LEU A 13 6.82 -9.18 -14.50
C LEU A 13 8.16 -9.11 -13.76
N ARG A 14 9.27 -8.82 -14.47
CA ARG A 14 10.58 -8.60 -13.82
C ARG A 14 10.55 -7.37 -12.91
N GLY A 15 9.96 -6.25 -13.36
CA GLY A 15 9.82 -5.04 -12.55
C GLY A 15 9.02 -5.28 -11.26
N LEU A 16 7.90 -6.00 -11.34
CA LEU A 16 7.06 -6.36 -10.19
C LEU A 16 7.81 -7.28 -9.20
N ARG A 17 8.59 -8.24 -9.70
CA ARG A 17 9.40 -9.12 -8.84
C ARG A 17 10.46 -8.37 -8.04
N ARG A 18 11.03 -7.30 -8.60
CA ARG A 18 12.02 -6.46 -7.89
C ARG A 18 11.43 -5.73 -6.68
N VAL A 19 10.11 -5.61 -6.62
CA VAL A 19 9.40 -5.01 -5.49
C VAL A 19 8.66 -6.04 -4.65
N GLY A 20 9.01 -7.32 -4.81
CA GLY A 20 8.47 -8.44 -4.01
C GLY A 20 7.15 -9.02 -4.52
N ILE A 21 6.64 -8.60 -5.68
CA ILE A 21 5.40 -9.12 -6.26
C ILE A 21 5.74 -10.22 -7.27
N PHE A 22 5.70 -11.47 -6.81
CA PHE A 22 6.04 -12.64 -7.63
C PHE A 22 4.86 -13.19 -8.44
N GLN A 23 3.65 -13.04 -7.90
CA GLN A 23 2.39 -13.45 -8.51
C GLN A 23 1.48 -12.22 -8.53
N PRO A 24 1.57 -11.39 -9.59
CA PRO A 24 0.71 -10.22 -9.68
C PRO A 24 -0.73 -10.64 -9.92
N ASP A 25 -1.61 -10.08 -9.12
CA ASP A 25 -3.06 -10.19 -9.25
C ASP A 25 -3.60 -8.83 -9.72
N LEU A 26 -4.08 -8.76 -10.97
CA LEU A 26 -4.56 -7.53 -11.58
C LEU A 26 -5.96 -7.10 -11.10
N GLU A 27 -6.63 -7.91 -10.29
CA GLU A 27 -7.85 -7.49 -9.58
C GLU A 27 -7.50 -6.59 -8.37
N ILE A 28 -6.26 -6.64 -7.90
CA ILE A 28 -5.75 -5.77 -6.84
C ILE A 28 -5.25 -4.45 -7.46
N ASN A 29 -5.89 -3.34 -7.09
CA ASN A 29 -5.60 -2.01 -7.66
C ASN A 29 -4.11 -1.64 -7.61
N LEU A 30 -3.44 -1.87 -6.48
CA LEU A 30 -2.01 -1.61 -6.33
C LEU A 30 -1.15 -2.37 -7.35
N HIS A 31 -1.42 -3.67 -7.56
CA HIS A 31 -0.67 -4.46 -8.53
C HIS A 31 -0.91 -3.99 -9.96
N PHE A 32 -2.16 -3.66 -10.27
CA PHE A 32 -2.53 -3.10 -11.56
C PHE A 32 -1.81 -1.78 -11.83
N GLU A 33 -1.84 -0.83 -10.89
CA GLU A 33 -1.18 0.48 -11.04
C GLU A 33 0.34 0.36 -11.15
N LEU A 34 0.97 -0.53 -10.38
CA LEU A 34 2.40 -0.81 -10.48
C LEU A 34 2.73 -1.41 -11.85
N ALA A 35 1.94 -2.38 -12.32
CA ALA A 35 2.14 -3.01 -13.64
C ALA A 35 2.01 -1.99 -14.77
N GLN A 36 0.97 -1.15 -14.72
CA GLN A 36 0.73 -0.07 -15.69
C GLN A 36 1.88 0.94 -15.67
N THR A 37 2.32 1.35 -14.48
CA THR A 37 3.46 2.27 -14.32
C THR A 37 4.73 1.71 -14.95
N ILE A 38 5.04 0.42 -14.74
CA ILE A 38 6.22 -0.21 -15.37
C ILE A 38 6.05 -0.26 -16.88
N GLN A 39 4.85 -0.60 -17.35
CA GLN A 39 4.55 -0.68 -18.77
C GLN A 39 4.71 0.69 -19.46
N ASP A 40 4.23 1.77 -18.84
CA ASP A 40 4.28 3.14 -19.37
C ASP A 40 5.71 3.69 -19.42
N LEU A 41 6.56 3.29 -18.47
CA LEU A 41 7.98 3.67 -18.48
C LEU A 41 8.78 2.96 -19.56
N GLY A 42 8.35 1.76 -19.96
CA GLY A 42 9.02 0.91 -20.94
C GLY A 42 10.25 0.17 -20.40
N GLU A 43 10.74 -0.81 -21.18
CA GLU A 43 11.80 -1.73 -20.76
C GLU A 43 13.18 -1.07 -20.59
N ALA A 44 13.45 0.01 -21.34
CA ALA A 44 14.76 0.68 -21.35
C ALA A 44 14.92 1.74 -20.24
N VAL A 45 13.95 1.88 -19.33
CA VAL A 45 14.02 2.85 -18.25
C VAL A 45 15.15 2.51 -17.27
N SER A 46 15.82 3.52 -16.74
CA SER A 46 16.81 3.30 -15.69
C SER A 46 16.14 2.88 -14.39
N ASP A 47 16.84 2.04 -13.62
CA ASP A 47 16.40 1.57 -12.31
C ASP A 47 16.01 2.71 -11.36
N GLY A 48 16.77 3.82 -11.36
CA GLY A 48 16.48 4.95 -10.50
C GLY A 48 15.12 5.61 -10.82
N VAL A 49 14.79 5.74 -12.11
CA VAL A 49 13.49 6.28 -12.54
C VAL A 49 12.38 5.28 -12.23
N LEU A 50 12.60 3.99 -12.52
CA LEU A 50 11.66 2.92 -12.19
C LEU A 50 11.29 2.95 -10.71
N PHE A 51 12.29 2.83 -9.83
CA PHE A 51 12.07 2.77 -8.39
C PHE A 51 11.45 4.04 -7.82
N THR A 52 11.84 5.22 -8.31
CA THR A 52 11.22 6.49 -7.89
C THR A 52 9.73 6.52 -8.24
N ARG A 53 9.34 6.01 -9.41
CA ARG A 53 7.93 5.93 -9.82
C ARG A 53 7.15 4.91 -9.01
N LEU A 54 7.73 3.75 -8.73
CA LEU A 54 7.08 2.72 -7.89
C LEU A 54 6.90 3.22 -6.45
N GLN A 55 7.87 3.96 -5.90
CA GLN A 55 7.71 4.63 -4.60
C GLN A 55 6.56 5.63 -4.60
N TYR A 56 6.40 6.39 -5.68
CA TYR A 56 5.29 7.35 -5.80
C TYR A 56 3.94 6.63 -5.77
N VAL A 57 3.77 5.55 -6.56
CA VAL A 57 2.54 4.73 -6.57
C VAL A 57 2.26 4.14 -5.18
N ALA A 58 3.25 3.55 -4.53
CA ALA A 58 3.08 3.02 -3.17
C ALA A 58 2.76 4.11 -2.14
N GLY A 59 3.31 5.31 -2.30
CA GLY A 59 3.01 6.47 -1.47
C GLY A 59 1.55 6.94 -1.63
N MET A 60 1.03 6.91 -2.86
CA MET A 60 -0.37 7.23 -3.14
C MET A 60 -1.31 6.19 -2.52
N GLU A 61 -1.05 4.90 -2.72
CA GLU A 61 -1.84 3.82 -2.09
C GLU A 61 -1.85 3.93 -0.56
N LYS A 62 -0.71 4.27 0.05
CA LYS A 62 -0.64 4.53 1.50
C LYS A 62 -1.49 5.72 1.92
N ALA A 63 -1.47 6.81 1.15
CA ALA A 63 -2.29 7.99 1.45
C ALA A 63 -3.79 7.67 1.33
N ASP A 64 -4.17 6.89 0.33
CA ASP A 64 -5.54 6.44 0.12
C ASP A 64 -6.02 5.52 1.24
N ALA A 65 -5.21 4.56 1.67
CA ALA A 65 -5.53 3.69 2.81
C ALA A 65 -5.70 4.48 4.13
N ILE A 66 -4.92 5.55 4.34
CA ILE A 66 -5.09 6.45 5.49
C ILE A 66 -6.42 7.21 5.40
N ARG A 67 -6.79 7.68 4.21
CA ARG A 67 -8.03 8.40 3.98
C ARG A 67 -9.24 7.50 4.21
N GLU A 68 -9.23 6.29 3.65
CA GLU A 68 -10.28 5.29 3.82
C GLU A 68 -10.49 4.92 5.29
N LEU A 69 -9.40 4.74 6.05
CA LEU A 69 -9.51 4.49 7.49
C LEU A 69 -10.23 5.65 8.21
N LYS A 70 -9.84 6.89 7.93
CA LYS A 70 -10.47 8.07 8.56
C LYS A 70 -11.94 8.19 8.21
N GLU A 71 -12.30 7.89 6.96
CA GLU A 71 -13.69 7.87 6.51
C GLU A 71 -14.48 6.78 7.24
N ALA A 72 -13.94 5.56 7.33
CA ALA A 72 -14.57 4.45 8.05
C ALA A 72 -14.71 4.72 9.56
N GLU A 73 -13.70 5.31 10.20
CA GLU A 73 -13.74 5.72 11.61
C GLU A 73 -14.85 6.74 11.85
N LEU A 74 -14.94 7.76 10.99
CA LEU A 74 -15.97 8.79 11.10
C LEU A 74 -17.38 8.22 10.91
N GLU A 75 -17.58 7.35 9.92
CA GLU A 75 -18.87 6.69 9.68
C GLU A 75 -19.29 5.82 10.87
N PHE A 76 -18.35 5.04 11.42
CA PHE A 76 -18.58 4.20 12.58
C PHE A 76 -18.93 5.03 13.83
N GLU A 77 -18.14 6.06 14.15
CA GLU A 77 -18.38 6.94 15.29
C GLU A 77 -19.72 7.67 15.18
N HIS A 78 -20.05 8.17 13.99
CA HIS A 78 -21.32 8.87 13.76
C HIS A 78 -22.52 7.93 13.92
N ALA A 79 -22.44 6.72 13.35
CA ALA A 79 -23.51 5.73 13.45
C ALA A 79 -23.70 5.26 14.89
N GLU A 80 -22.60 5.00 15.63
CA GLU A 80 -22.64 4.60 17.03
C GLU A 80 -23.26 5.71 17.91
N ALA A 81 -22.80 6.95 17.76
CA ALA A 81 -23.33 8.08 18.51
C ALA A 81 -24.83 8.29 18.27
N LYS A 82 -25.28 8.16 17.00
CA LYS A 82 -26.69 8.26 16.64
C LYS A 82 -27.53 7.13 17.27
N ALA A 83 -27.05 5.89 17.20
CA ALA A 83 -27.74 4.74 17.79
C ALA A 83 -27.85 4.88 19.32
N VAL A 84 -26.79 5.32 19.99
CA VAL A 84 -26.79 5.58 21.43
C VAL A 84 -27.81 6.67 21.79
N ALA A 85 -27.80 7.81 21.08
CA ALA A 85 -28.72 8.91 21.34
C ALA A 85 -30.18 8.50 21.18
N LEU A 86 -30.51 7.71 20.14
CA LEU A 86 -31.85 7.17 19.93
C LEU A 86 -32.27 6.25 21.09
N LEU A 87 -31.41 5.32 21.49
CA LEU A 87 -31.71 4.39 22.58
C LEU A 87 -31.88 5.07 23.94
N GLN A 88 -31.11 6.14 24.20
CA GLN A 88 -31.28 6.94 25.43
C GLN A 88 -32.63 7.67 25.44
N ASN A 89 -33.07 8.21 24.30
CA ASN A 89 -34.33 8.94 24.20
C ASN A 89 -35.56 8.03 24.17
N GLU A 90 -35.48 6.87 23.53
CA GLU A 90 -36.64 5.99 23.29
C GLU A 90 -36.90 4.99 24.43
N ARG A 91 -35.85 4.56 25.14
CA ARG A 91 -35.95 3.46 26.11
C ARG A 91 -35.48 3.81 27.51
N ASP A 92 -35.17 5.08 27.76
CA ASP A 92 -34.67 5.60 29.03
C ASP A 92 -33.43 4.82 29.52
N TYR A 93 -32.62 4.35 28.56
CA TYR A 93 -31.43 3.59 28.87
C TYR A 93 -30.36 4.49 29.49
N SER A 94 -29.69 3.99 30.52
CA SER A 94 -28.41 4.57 30.93
C SER A 94 -27.43 4.52 29.76
N HIS A 95 -26.55 5.51 29.67
CA HIS A 95 -25.59 5.63 28.57
C HIS A 95 -24.85 4.31 28.28
N ASN A 96 -24.37 3.61 29.31
CA ASN A 96 -23.65 2.35 29.15
C ASN A 96 -24.52 1.20 28.59
N ARG A 97 -25.82 1.16 28.93
CA ARG A 97 -26.76 0.20 28.34
C ARG A 97 -27.08 0.55 26.89
N ALA A 98 -27.26 1.83 26.59
CA ALA A 98 -27.46 2.31 25.22
C ALA A 98 -26.25 2.00 24.34
N LEU A 99 -25.03 2.23 24.82
CA LEU A 99 -23.79 1.88 24.13
C LEU A 99 -23.67 0.38 23.87
N SER A 100 -23.95 -0.46 24.88
CA SER A 100 -23.90 -1.92 24.72
C SER A 100 -24.93 -2.43 23.72
N ALA A 101 -26.14 -1.85 23.71
CA ALA A 101 -27.19 -2.20 22.77
C ALA A 101 -26.90 -1.69 21.35
N ALA A 102 -26.34 -0.49 21.20
CA ALA A 102 -25.89 0.05 19.92
C ALA A 102 -24.78 -0.81 19.30
N LYS A 103 -23.80 -1.25 20.10
CA LYS A 103 -22.75 -2.18 19.65
C LYS A 103 -23.27 -3.58 19.28
N ALA A 104 -24.48 -3.93 19.73
CA ALA A 104 -25.12 -5.18 19.33
C ALA A 104 -25.81 -5.08 17.96
N ASP A 105 -26.06 -3.86 17.47
CA ASP A 105 -26.69 -3.57 16.17
C ASP A 105 -25.84 -4.15 15.02
N PRO A 106 -26.44 -4.93 14.10
CA PRO A 106 -25.73 -5.50 12.96
C PRO A 106 -25.00 -4.48 12.08
N GLU A 107 -25.56 -3.28 11.92
CA GLU A 107 -24.97 -2.24 11.08
C GLU A 107 -23.74 -1.62 11.75
N ILE A 108 -23.80 -1.34 13.06
CA ILE A 108 -22.65 -0.86 13.82
C ILE A 108 -21.53 -1.91 13.83
N LYS A 109 -21.87 -3.20 13.93
CA LYS A 109 -20.89 -4.29 13.80
C LYS A 109 -20.25 -4.33 12.41
N ARG A 110 -21.04 -4.13 11.35
CA ARG A 110 -20.55 -4.07 9.96
C ARG A 110 -19.58 -2.91 9.78
N LEU A 111 -19.92 -1.72 10.26
CA LEU A 111 -19.05 -0.54 10.22
C LEU A 111 -17.78 -0.73 11.05
N GLY A 112 -17.88 -1.33 12.24
CA GLY A 112 -16.71 -1.67 13.06
C GLY A 112 -15.77 -2.66 12.36
N ALA A 113 -16.32 -3.65 11.64
CA ALA A 113 -15.53 -4.56 10.81
C ALA A 113 -14.85 -3.83 9.63
N ALA A 114 -15.51 -2.84 9.03
CA ALA A 114 -14.92 -2.01 7.98
C ALA A 114 -13.72 -1.20 8.49
N VAL A 115 -13.81 -0.61 9.70
CA VAL A 115 -12.67 0.07 10.35
C VAL A 115 -11.49 -0.88 10.54
N ILE A 116 -11.73 -2.09 11.05
CA ILE A 116 -10.67 -3.10 11.25
C ILE A 116 -9.99 -3.44 9.91
N PHE A 117 -10.78 -3.66 8.85
CA PHE A 117 -10.25 -3.95 7.52
C PHE A 117 -9.41 -2.79 6.96
N ALA A 118 -9.90 -1.55 7.11
CA ALA A 118 -9.18 -0.35 6.67
C ALA A 118 -7.84 -0.17 7.43
N GLU A 119 -7.81 -0.45 8.73
CA GLU A 119 -6.57 -0.41 9.53
C GLU A 119 -5.57 -1.47 9.05
N TYR A 120 -6.02 -2.69 8.75
CA TYR A 120 -5.16 -3.72 8.15
C TYR A 120 -4.62 -3.27 6.78
N ARG A 121 -5.45 -2.68 5.93
CA ARG A 121 -5.02 -2.15 4.62
C ARG A 121 -3.94 -1.07 4.78
N LYS A 122 -4.14 -0.11 5.69
CA LYS A 122 -3.16 0.93 6.01
C LYS A 122 -1.83 0.34 6.49
N GLN A 123 -1.88 -0.65 7.38
CA GLN A 123 -0.67 -1.33 7.88
C GLN A 123 0.07 -2.05 6.75
N ALA A 124 -0.66 -2.76 5.88
CA ALA A 124 -0.09 -3.43 4.71
C ALA A 124 0.55 -2.43 3.73
N ALA A 125 -0.16 -1.34 3.40
CA ALA A 125 0.35 -0.28 2.52
C ALA A 125 1.60 0.41 3.10
N ALA A 126 1.61 0.66 4.42
CA ALA A 126 2.78 1.19 5.11
C ALA A 126 3.97 0.23 5.04
N ALA A 127 3.78 -1.04 5.34
CA ALA A 127 4.83 -2.05 5.28
C ALA A 127 5.38 -2.21 3.86
N PHE A 128 4.52 -2.21 2.85
CA PHE A 128 4.93 -2.27 1.44
C PHE A 128 5.74 -1.03 1.03
N SER A 129 5.26 0.17 1.36
CA SER A 129 5.97 1.43 1.09
C SER A 129 7.35 1.47 1.79
N ASP A 130 7.44 0.98 3.02
CA ASP A 130 8.71 0.94 3.76
C ASP A 130 9.68 -0.09 3.16
N SER A 131 9.17 -1.25 2.72
CA SER A 131 9.95 -2.26 2.01
C SER A 131 10.53 -1.70 0.71
N LEU A 132 9.70 -1.01 -0.08
CA LEU A 132 10.14 -0.33 -1.29
C LEU A 132 11.20 0.72 -1.01
N ARG A 133 11.03 1.52 0.05
CA ARG A 133 12.02 2.53 0.43
C ARG A 133 13.37 1.90 0.72
N ARG A 134 13.42 0.80 1.48
CA ARG A 134 14.66 0.08 1.80
C ARG A 134 15.34 -0.44 0.53
N GLU A 135 14.57 -1.01 -0.40
CA GLU A 135 15.13 -1.51 -1.66
C GLU A 135 15.79 -0.40 -2.49
N VAL A 136 15.19 0.79 -2.53
CA VAL A 136 15.79 1.96 -3.19
C VAL A 136 17.05 2.44 -2.48
N GLU A 137 17.07 2.42 -1.15
CA GLU A 137 18.26 2.77 -0.38
C GLU A 137 19.41 1.79 -0.67
N VAL A 138 19.13 0.49 -0.70
CA VAL A 138 20.10 -0.54 -1.09
C VAL A 138 20.63 -0.30 -2.51
N TRP A 139 19.76 -0.05 -3.48
CA TRP A 139 20.17 0.26 -4.85
C TRP A 139 21.07 1.50 -4.93
N ARG A 140 20.73 2.58 -4.20
CA ARG A 140 21.55 3.80 -4.14
C ARG A 140 22.93 3.53 -3.56
N THR A 141 23.02 2.70 -2.52
CA THR A 141 24.29 2.30 -1.92
C THR A 141 25.14 1.48 -2.90
N VAL A 142 24.54 0.53 -3.62
CA VAL A 142 25.25 -0.26 -4.64
C VAL A 142 25.81 0.65 -5.74
N GLN A 143 25.00 1.57 -6.28
CA GLN A 143 25.48 2.53 -7.28
C GLN A 143 26.60 3.44 -6.75
N ALA A 144 26.54 3.85 -5.49
CA ALA A 144 27.61 4.65 -4.89
C ALA A 144 28.92 3.85 -4.83
N ASN A 145 28.86 2.58 -4.45
CA ASN A 145 30.01 1.69 -4.41
C ASN A 145 30.60 1.44 -5.81
N ASP A 146 29.76 1.23 -6.82
CA ASP A 146 30.20 1.05 -8.21
C ASP A 146 30.95 2.30 -8.71
N ARG A 147 30.41 3.49 -8.45
CA ARG A 147 31.08 4.75 -8.81
C ARG A 147 32.42 4.93 -8.09
N VAL A 148 32.53 4.51 -6.83
CA VAL A 148 33.80 4.53 -6.09
C VAL A 148 34.78 3.53 -6.68
N ALA A 149 34.34 2.33 -7.04
CA ALA A 149 35.17 1.32 -7.69
C ALA A 149 35.67 1.80 -9.07
N ASP A 150 34.81 2.42 -9.87
CA ASP A 150 35.16 3.02 -11.17
C ASP A 150 36.18 4.16 -11.00
N GLN A 151 36.00 5.01 -9.99
CA GLN A 151 36.95 6.08 -9.67
C GLN A 151 38.31 5.54 -9.20
N MET A 152 38.31 4.49 -8.36
CA MET A 152 39.54 3.82 -7.90
C MET A 152 40.27 3.14 -9.06
N ALA A 153 39.53 2.47 -9.96
CA ALA A 153 40.07 1.86 -11.16
C ALA A 153 40.65 2.91 -12.13
N ALA A 154 39.93 4.03 -12.35
CA ALA A 154 40.39 5.15 -13.18
C ALA A 154 41.61 5.88 -12.58
N ALA A 155 41.75 5.91 -11.26
CA ALA A 155 42.91 6.44 -10.57
C ALA A 155 44.12 5.49 -10.53
N GLY A 156 44.00 4.29 -11.12
CA GLY A 156 45.06 3.28 -11.14
C GLY A 156 45.30 2.61 -9.78
N ILE A 157 44.38 2.75 -8.83
CA ILE A 157 44.47 2.13 -7.51
C ILE A 157 43.84 0.73 -7.61
N SER A 158 44.64 -0.28 -7.94
CA SER A 158 44.20 -1.68 -7.89
C SER A 158 44.22 -2.16 -6.44
N GLY A 159 43.12 -1.96 -5.71
CA GLY A 159 42.90 -2.60 -4.42
C GLY A 159 42.51 -4.07 -4.61
N ARG A 160 43.48 -4.97 -4.64
CA ARG A 160 43.27 -6.33 -4.10
C ARG A 160 43.72 -6.32 -2.63
N PRO A 161 43.04 -7.05 -1.74
CA PRO A 161 43.50 -7.20 -0.36
C PRO A 161 44.93 -7.74 -0.29
#